data_AF-A0A174Z3E0-F1
#
_entry.id   AF-A0A174Z3E0-F1
#
_cell.length_a   1.000
_cell.length_b   1.000
_cell.length_c   1.000
_cell.angle_alpha   90.00
_cell.angle_beta   90.00
_cell.angle_gamma   90.00
#
_symmetry.space_group_name_H-M   'P 1'
#
loop_
_entity.id
_entity.type
_entity.pdbx_description
1 polymer ?
#
loop_
_entity_poly.entity_id
_entity_poly.type
_entity_poly.pdbx_seq_one_letter_code
_entity_poly.pdbx_strand_id
1 'polypeptide(L)'
;MAKAIEEYTEFQKYVKAKFNIPSTDKADYLFLFNAPEQYEVEPLMLEYVKNHEDATVEELLSYFDNIAPPGLPPCASEWEDDEDEE
;
A
#
# COMPACT_ATOMS: atom_id res chain seq x y z
N MET A 1 18.55 -18.76 -8.91
CA MET A 1 17.58 -17.85 -8.26
C MET A 1 17.02 -16.98 -9.36
N ALA A 2 15.81 -17.28 -9.81
CA ALA A 2 15.19 -16.59 -10.94
C ALA A 2 14.77 -15.19 -10.51
N LYS A 3 15.08 -14.22 -11.38
CA LYS A 3 14.78 -12.80 -11.27
C LYS A 3 13.29 -12.62 -10.95
N ALA A 4 12.97 -12.08 -9.78
CA ALA A 4 11.60 -11.69 -9.43
C ALA A 4 11.08 -10.77 -10.53
N ILE A 5 10.14 -11.27 -11.33
CA ILE A 5 9.23 -10.38 -12.03
C ILE A 5 8.30 -9.97 -10.89
N GLU A 6 8.53 -8.81 -10.28
CA GLU A 6 7.61 -8.23 -9.31
C GLU A 6 6.30 -7.98 -10.05
N GLU A 7 5.42 -8.98 -10.09
CA GLU A 7 4.07 -8.83 -10.59
C GLU A 7 3.33 -7.99 -9.57
N TYR A 8 3.31 -6.67 -9.79
CA TYR A 8 2.50 -5.76 -8.99
C TYR A 8 1.07 -6.30 -8.86
N THR A 9 0.52 -6.16 -7.66
CA THR A 9 -0.87 -6.48 -7.40
C THR A 9 -1.81 -5.66 -8.29
N GLU A 10 -3.08 -6.07 -8.42
CA GLU A 10 -4.05 -5.30 -9.20
C GLU A 10 -4.20 -3.86 -8.67
N PHE A 11 -4.18 -3.71 -7.34
CA PHE A 11 -4.28 -2.42 -6.69
C PHE A 11 -3.04 -1.55 -6.96
N GLN A 12 -1.83 -2.10 -6.82
CA GLN A 12 -0.59 -1.41 -7.14
C GLN A 12 -0.53 -0.96 -8.61
N LYS A 13 -1.00 -1.81 -9.55
CA LYS A 13 -1.12 -1.45 -10.97
C LYS A 13 -2.05 -0.25 -11.16
N TYR A 14 -3.20 -0.23 -10.47
CA TYR A 14 -4.12 0.90 -10.49
C TYR A 14 -3.47 2.19 -9.99
N VAL A 15 -2.86 2.15 -8.80
CA VAL A 15 -2.22 3.32 -8.16
C VAL A 15 -1.13 3.90 -9.07
N LYS A 16 -0.31 3.03 -9.67
CA LYS A 16 0.74 3.43 -10.62
C LYS A 16 0.19 4.06 -11.89
N ALA A 17 -0.88 3.50 -12.45
CA ALA A 17 -1.49 3.99 -13.68
C ALA A 17 -2.20 5.34 -13.47
N LYS A 18 -2.87 5.52 -12.33
CA LYS A 18 -3.71 6.68 -12.06
C LYS A 18 -2.96 7.90 -11.56
N PHE A 19 -2.02 7.73 -10.63
CA PHE A 19 -1.46 8.86 -9.88
C PHE A 19 -0.15 9.42 -10.42
N ASN A 20 0.39 8.87 -11.53
CA ASN A 20 1.60 9.30 -12.26
C ASN A 20 2.45 10.36 -11.52
N ILE A 21 3.23 9.91 -10.53
CA ILE A 21 3.64 10.72 -9.38
C ILE A 21 4.64 11.83 -9.75
N PRO A 22 4.40 13.10 -9.37
CA PRO A 22 5.45 14.11 -9.26
C PRO A 22 6.32 13.89 -8.00
N SER A 23 7.57 14.35 -8.04
CA SER A 23 8.60 14.07 -7.03
C SER A 23 8.28 14.49 -5.59
N THR A 24 7.30 15.37 -5.39
CA THR A 24 6.99 16.04 -4.12
C THR A 24 6.02 15.25 -3.24
N ASP A 25 5.16 14.42 -3.81
CA ASP A 25 4.11 13.64 -3.09
C ASP A 25 4.48 12.15 -2.98
N LYS A 26 5.78 11.88 -3.00
CA LYS A 26 6.33 10.54 -3.05
C LYS A 26 6.02 9.72 -1.79
N ALA A 27 5.91 10.36 -0.62
CA ALA A 27 5.65 9.67 0.64
C ALA A 27 4.24 9.05 0.67
N ASP A 28 3.21 9.84 0.37
CA ASP A 28 1.82 9.40 0.35
C ASP A 28 1.58 8.34 -0.72
N TYR A 29 2.16 8.52 -1.91
CA TYR A 29 2.12 7.48 -2.93
C TYR A 29 2.77 6.19 -2.42
N LEU A 30 3.99 6.25 -1.88
CA LEU A 30 4.71 5.05 -1.44
C LEU A 30 3.96 4.34 -0.31
N PHE A 31 3.34 5.11 0.58
CA PHE A 31 2.50 4.58 1.63
C PHE A 31 1.30 3.86 1.01
N LEU A 32 0.52 4.53 0.17
CA LEU A 32 -0.64 3.93 -0.49
C LEU A 32 -0.27 2.72 -1.35
N PHE A 33 0.92 2.71 -1.95
CA PHE A 33 1.38 1.62 -2.80
C PHE A 33 1.71 0.33 -2.03
N ASN A 34 2.23 0.45 -0.81
CA ASN A 34 2.73 -0.70 -0.04
C ASN A 34 1.85 -1.06 1.16
N ALA A 35 1.33 -0.06 1.88
CA ALA A 35 0.62 -0.27 3.15
C ALA A 35 -0.62 -1.18 3.01
N PRO A 36 -1.47 -1.07 1.98
CA PRO A 36 -2.65 -1.94 1.87
C PRO A 36 -2.34 -3.44 1.87
N GLU A 37 -1.26 -3.85 1.22
CA GLU A 37 -0.81 -5.25 1.23
C GLU A 37 -0.29 -5.65 2.62
N GLN A 38 0.55 -4.80 3.23
CA GLN A 38 1.14 -5.03 4.55
C GLN A 38 0.11 -5.13 5.68
N TYR A 39 -0.98 -4.35 5.58
CA TYR A 39 -2.09 -4.35 6.52
C TYR A 39 -3.19 -5.37 6.15
N GLU A 40 -2.99 -6.17 5.10
CA GLU A 40 -3.94 -7.18 4.60
C GLU A 40 -5.32 -6.59 4.20
N VAL A 41 -5.36 -5.29 3.83
CA VAL A 41 -6.57 -4.55 3.42
C VAL A 41 -6.62 -4.25 1.92
N GLU A 42 -5.64 -4.71 1.15
CA GLU A 42 -5.58 -4.49 -0.31
C GLU A 42 -6.88 -4.88 -1.06
N PRO A 43 -7.53 -6.04 -0.79
CA PRO A 43 -8.76 -6.39 -1.50
C PRO A 43 -9.90 -5.36 -1.30
N LEU A 44 -9.99 -4.76 -0.12
CA LEU A 44 -10.97 -3.72 0.20
C LEU A 44 -10.63 -2.42 -0.51
N MET A 45 -9.35 -2.04 -0.54
CA MET A 45 -8.87 -0.88 -1.28
C MET A 45 -9.12 -1.03 -2.78
N LEU A 46 -8.92 -2.23 -3.34
CA LEU A 46 -9.19 -2.54 -4.74
C LEU A 46 -10.69 -2.43 -5.09
N GLU A 47 -11.56 -2.94 -4.22
CA GLU A 47 -13.00 -2.78 -4.39
C GLU A 47 -13.41 -1.30 -4.35
N TYR A 48 -12.85 -0.53 -3.43
CA TYR A 48 -13.13 0.91 -3.33
C TYR A 48 -12.73 1.65 -4.61
N VAL A 49 -11.50 1.48 -5.11
CA VAL A 49 -11.06 2.20 -6.33
C VAL A 49 -11.82 1.80 -7.59
N LYS A 50 -12.35 0.57 -7.66
CA LYS A 50 -13.21 0.11 -8.76
C LYS A 50 -14.59 0.78 -8.75
N ASN A 51 -15.09 1.16 -7.57
CA ASN A 51 -16.36 1.89 -7.42
C ASN A 51 -16.17 3.42 -7.39
N HIS A 52 -14.95 3.90 -7.18
CA HIS A 52 -14.59 5.31 -7.07
C HIS A 52 -13.47 5.67 -8.06
N GLU A 53 -13.78 5.62 -9.36
CA GLU A 53 -12.81 5.87 -10.45
C GLU A 53 -12.19 7.28 -10.39
N ASP A 54 -12.81 8.24 -9.71
CA ASP A 54 -12.32 9.62 -9.53
C ASP A 54 -11.66 9.87 -8.17
N ALA A 55 -11.51 8.85 -7.30
CA ALA A 55 -10.91 9.01 -5.98
C ALA A 55 -9.51 9.64 -6.03
N THR A 56 -9.29 10.63 -5.18
CA THR A 56 -8.00 11.31 -4.97
C THR A 56 -7.08 10.51 -4.04
N VAL A 57 -5.80 10.86 -3.98
CA VAL A 57 -4.86 10.25 -3.02
C VAL A 57 -5.33 10.44 -1.58
N GLU A 58 -5.79 11.64 -1.22
CA GLU A 58 -6.30 11.97 0.11
C GLU A 58 -7.52 11.12 0.49
N GLU A 59 -8.44 10.86 -0.45
CA GLU A 59 -9.59 9.99 -0.20
C GLU A 59 -9.19 8.54 0.00
N LEU A 60 -8.19 8.06 -0.75
CA LEU A 60 -7.69 6.70 -0.59
C LEU A 60 -6.95 6.51 0.72
N LEU A 61 -6.14 7.49 1.14
CA LEU A 61 -5.52 7.49 2.47
C LEU A 61 -6.58 7.52 3.58
N SER A 62 -7.58 8.38 3.44
CA SER A 62 -8.69 8.46 4.40
C SER A 62 -9.46 7.15 4.50
N TYR A 63 -9.71 6.48 3.36
CA TYR A 63 -10.38 5.19 3.36
C TYR A 63 -9.51 4.11 4.00
N PHE A 64 -8.21 4.09 3.68
CA PHE A 64 -7.23 3.20 4.32
C PHE A 64 -7.26 3.36 5.84
N ASP A 65 -7.18 4.58 6.36
CA ASP A 65 -7.19 4.86 7.81
C ASP A 65 -8.47 4.36 8.52
N ASN A 66 -9.59 4.28 7.80
CA ASN A 66 -10.86 3.77 8.35
C ASN A 66 -10.94 2.24 8.41
N ILE A 67 -10.25 1.54 7.52
CA ILE A 67 -10.33 0.08 7.41
C ILE A 67 -9.11 -0.63 7.99
N ALA A 68 -7.97 0.04 8.06
CA ALA A 68 -6.73 -0.53 8.56
C ALA A 68 -6.84 -0.81 10.07
N PRO A 69 -6.36 -1.97 10.54
CA PRO A 69 -6.28 -2.22 11.97
C PRO A 69 -5.36 -1.18 12.64
N PRO A 70 -5.67 -0.75 13.88
CA PRO A 70 -4.84 0.21 14.59
C PRO A 70 -3.48 -0.41 14.95
N GLY A 71 -2.42 0.38 14.83
CA GLY A 71 -1.06 -0.03 15.19
C GLY A 71 -0.18 -0.32 13.96
N LEU A 72 0.85 -1.14 14.15
CA LEU A 72 1.76 -1.56 13.09
C LEU A 72 1.09 -2.63 12.19
N PRO A 73 1.50 -2.74 10.91
CA PRO A 73 0.99 -3.79 10.05
C PRO A 73 1.33 -5.17 10.63
N PRO A 74 0.48 -6.20 10.44
CA PRO A 74 0.76 -7.57 10.88
C PRO A 74 2.13 -8.09 10.45
N CYS A 75 2.57 -7.74 9.23
CA CYS A 75 3.88 -8.12 8.69
C CYS A 75 5.06 -7.47 9.43
N ALA A 76 4.87 -6.38 10.17
CA ALA A 76 5.94 -5.74 10.96
C ALA A 76 6.44 -6.63 12.10
N SER A 77 5.65 -7.62 12.53
CA SER A 77 6.07 -8.59 13.55
C SER A 77 7.25 -9.45 13.07
N GLU A 78 7.46 -9.56 11.75
CA GLU A 78 8.63 -10.24 11.16
C GLU A 78 9.87 -9.34 11.07
N TRP A 79 9.77 -8.07 11.46
CA TRP A 79 10.84 -7.07 11.38
C TRP A 79 11.55 -6.93 12.73
N GLU A 80 11.03 -7.57 13.79
CA GLU A 80 11.58 -7.58 15.15
C GLU A 80 12.59 -8.71 15.39
N ASP A 81 13.31 -9.19 14.36
CA ASP A 81 14.27 -10.31 14.52
C ASP A 81 15.68 -10.02 13.93
N ASP A 82 16.14 -8.80 14.06
CA ASP A 82 17.59 -8.49 14.07
C ASP A 82 17.88 -7.72 15.38
N GLU A 83 17.66 -8.38 16.52
CA GLU A 83 18.48 -8.05 17.70
C GLU A 83 19.93 -8.33 17.31
N ASP A 84 20.73 -7.27 17.22
CA ASP A 84 22.20 -7.30 17.17
C ASP A 84 22.74 -8.30 18.22
N GLU A 85 22.98 -9.55 17.85
CA GLU A 85 23.89 -10.44 18.58
C GLU A 85 25.34 -10.02 18.21
N GLU A 86 25.95 -9.24 19.13
CA GLU A 86 27.37 -8.81 19.25
C GLU A 86 28.39 -9.17 18.15
#